data_AF-A0A224Z8G3-F1
#
_entry.id   AF-A0A224Z8G3-F1
#
_cell.length_a   1.000
_cell.length_b   1.000
_cell.length_c   1.000
_cell.angle_alpha   90.00
_cell.angle_beta   90.00
_cell.angle_gamma   90.00
#
_symmetry.space_group_name_H-M   'P 1'
#
loop_
_entity.id
_entity.type
_entity.pdbx_description
1 polymer ?
#
loop_
_entity_poly.entity_id
_entity_poly.type
_entity_poly.pdbx_seq_one_letter_code
_entity_poly.pdbx_strand_id
1 'polypeptide(L)'
;MPASDRDGVGKFRNVPPGTTVDTVVTHPLDFDFFLCSHFGIQGTSRPAHYYIVWDDSNFSADELQKLSYYLCHTYARCSRSVSIPAPVYYAHLAAFRAKNHIISKVDVSSSSSDSSRGSGDAVATSQYVEAVRVLEGLTQSMYFV
;
A
#
# COMPACT_ATOMS: atom_id res chain seq x y z
N MET A 1 13.68 3.56 17.17
CA MET A 1 13.57 4.88 17.83
C MET A 1 14.86 5.65 17.54
N PRO A 2 14.82 6.99 17.46
CA PRO A 2 16.03 7.79 17.29
C PRO A 2 17.02 7.53 18.44
N ALA A 3 18.32 7.59 18.13
CA ALA A 3 19.38 7.33 19.11
C ALA A 3 19.48 8.45 20.16
N SER A 4 19.18 9.70 19.77
CA SER A 4 19.08 10.84 20.69
C SER A 4 17.64 11.34 20.76
N ASP A 5 17.19 11.71 21.96
CA ASP A 5 15.87 12.30 22.19
C ASP A 5 15.61 13.58 21.38
N ARG A 6 16.69 14.27 20.96
CA ARG A 6 16.65 15.50 20.16
C ARG A 6 16.34 15.25 18.69
N ASP A 7 16.56 14.03 18.20
CA ASP A 7 16.35 13.67 16.80
C ASP A 7 14.92 13.16 16.56
N GLY A 8 14.15 12.95 17.64
CA GLY A 8 12.76 12.55 17.59
C GLY A 8 11.83 13.71 17.27
N VAL A 9 10.87 13.45 16.37
CA VAL A 9 9.88 14.43 15.92
C VAL A 9 8.50 14.12 16.52
N GLY A 10 7.80 15.18 16.93
CA GLY A 10 6.44 15.12 17.44
C GLY A 10 6.34 14.63 18.89
N LYS A 11 5.10 14.54 19.39
CA LYS A 11 4.80 14.15 20.78
C LYS A 11 5.36 12.77 21.14
N PHE A 12 5.40 11.86 20.17
CA PHE A 12 5.81 10.47 20.37
C PHE A 12 7.29 10.20 19.99
N ARG A 13 8.07 11.24 19.67
CA ARG A 13 9.51 11.17 19.35
C ARG A 13 9.85 10.12 18.29
N ASN A 14 9.06 10.10 17.22
CA ASN A 14 9.33 9.21 16.08
C ASN A 14 10.52 9.71 15.26
N VAL A 15 11.12 8.81 14.47
CA VAL A 15 12.15 9.22 13.50
C VAL A 15 11.58 10.23 12.50
N PRO A 16 12.38 11.19 12.02
CA PRO A 16 11.91 12.19 11.08
C PRO A 16 11.45 11.55 9.76
N PRO A 17 10.44 12.13 9.09
CA PRO A 17 10.04 11.67 7.76
C PRO A 17 11.21 11.83 6.78
N GLY A 18 11.43 10.82 5.94
CA GLY A 18 12.58 10.73 5.04
C GLY A 18 13.75 9.94 5.61
N THR A 19 13.67 9.44 6.85
CA THR A 19 14.70 8.54 7.39
C THR A 19 14.76 7.26 6.56
N THR A 20 15.91 7.01 5.94
CA THR A 20 16.23 5.79 5.19
C THR A 20 17.26 4.96 5.95
N VAL A 21 17.13 3.64 5.86
CA VAL A 21 18.09 2.68 6.40
C VAL A 21 18.32 1.59 5.36
N ASP A 22 19.51 1.57 4.79
CA ASP A 22 19.97 0.62 3.78
C ASP A 22 21.18 -0.22 4.24
N THR A 23 21.62 -0.02 5.48
CA THR A 23 22.77 -0.71 6.07
C THR A 23 22.39 -1.48 7.34
N VAL A 24 23.18 -2.52 7.66
CA VAL A 24 23.12 -3.33 8.90
C VAL A 24 21.91 -4.26 9.04
N VAL A 25 20.71 -3.78 8.72
CA VAL A 25 19.42 -4.50 8.91
C VAL A 25 18.79 -4.95 7.58
N THR A 26 19.52 -4.77 6.49
CA THR A 26 19.15 -5.11 5.11
C THR A 26 19.67 -6.48 4.69
N HIS A 27 19.16 -6.99 3.58
CA HIS A 27 19.60 -8.23 2.98
C HIS A 27 21.07 -8.13 2.55
N PRO A 28 21.91 -9.16 2.80
CA PRO A 28 23.35 -9.09 2.52
C PRO A 28 23.71 -9.17 1.03
N LEU A 29 22.80 -9.67 0.18
CA LEU A 29 23.08 -9.94 -1.25
C LEU A 29 22.18 -9.15 -2.20
N ASP A 30 20.95 -8.88 -1.78
CA ASP A 30 19.94 -8.25 -2.63
C ASP A 30 19.75 -6.81 -2.16
N PHE A 31 19.31 -5.96 -3.06
CA PHE A 31 19.11 -4.56 -2.71
C PHE A 31 17.72 -4.36 -2.08
N ASP A 32 17.72 -4.00 -0.80
CA ASP A 32 16.55 -3.61 -0.04
C ASP A 32 16.86 -2.43 0.88
N PHE A 33 15.83 -1.70 1.29
CA PHE A 33 15.97 -0.59 2.23
C PHE A 33 14.68 -0.33 2.99
N PHE A 34 14.80 0.28 4.17
CA PHE A 34 13.68 0.79 4.94
C PHE A 34 13.56 2.30 4.74
N LEU A 35 12.33 2.79 4.54
CA LEU A 35 12.04 4.22 4.44
C LEU A 35 10.85 4.58 5.34
N CYS A 36 11.07 5.51 6.25
CA CYS A 36 10.01 6.14 7.04
C CYS A 36 9.60 7.46 6.37
N SER A 37 8.68 7.42 5.41
CA SER A 37 8.29 8.62 4.63
C SER A 37 7.31 9.56 5.34
N HIS A 38 6.55 9.06 6.32
CA HIS A 38 5.43 9.78 6.93
C HIS A 38 5.74 10.30 8.34
N PHE A 39 4.95 11.28 8.78
CA PHE A 39 4.99 11.77 10.16
C PHE A 39 4.22 10.83 11.10
N GLY A 40 4.87 10.35 12.15
CA GLY A 40 4.26 9.49 13.16
C GLY A 40 3.36 10.27 14.11
N ILE A 41 2.07 10.41 13.75
CA ILE A 41 1.09 11.19 14.52
C ILE A 41 0.81 10.54 15.89
N GLN A 42 0.71 9.21 15.94
CA GLN A 42 0.40 8.47 17.15
C GLN A 42 1.16 7.15 17.20
N GLY A 43 1.65 6.81 18.40
CA GLY A 43 2.41 5.57 18.62
C GLY A 43 3.77 5.60 17.95
N THR A 44 4.26 4.43 17.56
CA THR A 44 5.57 4.28 16.87
C THR A 44 5.36 4.17 15.36
N SER A 45 6.08 4.99 14.58
CA SER A 45 6.07 4.94 13.11
C SER A 45 6.52 3.57 12.62
N ARG A 46 5.82 3.03 11.62
CA ARG A 46 6.20 1.80 10.93
C ARG A 46 6.90 2.16 9.61
N PRO A 47 8.23 2.02 9.50
CA PRO A 47 8.91 2.23 8.23
C PRO A 47 8.46 1.18 7.21
N ALA A 48 8.36 1.58 5.94
CA ALA A 48 8.08 0.67 4.84
C ALA A 48 9.38 0.02 4.38
N HIS A 49 9.32 -1.29 4.13
CA HIS A 49 10.44 -2.07 3.60
C HIS A 49 10.28 -2.18 2.08
N TYR A 50 11.31 -1.76 1.36
CA TYR A 50 11.37 -1.78 -0.09
C TYR A 50 12.37 -2.84 -0.51
N TYR A 51 11.95 -3.72 -1.40
CA TYR A 51 12.79 -4.79 -1.94
C TYR A 51 12.82 -4.67 -3.45
N ILE A 52 14.02 -4.56 -4.02
CA ILE A 52 14.19 -4.42 -5.46
C ILE A 52 14.31 -5.82 -6.04
N VAL A 53 13.21 -6.27 -6.64
CA VAL A 53 13.15 -7.60 -7.28
C VAL A 53 13.84 -7.58 -8.65
N TRP A 54 13.73 -6.45 -9.36
CA TRP A 54 14.22 -6.33 -10.73
C TRP A 54 14.49 -4.86 -11.08
N ASP A 55 15.59 -4.60 -11.78
CA ASP A 55 15.95 -3.28 -12.29
C ASP A 55 16.69 -3.37 -13.63
N ASP A 56 16.00 -2.99 -14.72
CA ASP A 56 16.56 -2.87 -16.08
C ASP A 56 17.14 -1.47 -16.37
N SER A 57 16.86 -0.49 -15.50
CA SER A 57 17.22 0.92 -15.73
C SER A 57 18.55 1.31 -15.05
N ASN A 58 19.17 0.37 -14.33
CA ASN A 58 20.44 0.55 -13.62
C ASN A 58 20.41 1.76 -12.66
N PHE A 59 19.35 1.87 -11.85
CA PHE A 59 19.25 2.94 -10.87
C PHE A 59 20.29 2.78 -9.77
N SER A 60 20.80 3.92 -9.28
CA SER A 60 21.53 3.93 -8.02
C SER A 60 20.59 3.78 -6.82
N ALA A 61 21.14 3.30 -5.70
CA ALA A 61 20.42 3.21 -4.43
C ALA A 61 19.77 4.55 -4.02
N ASP A 62 20.54 5.64 -4.12
CA ASP A 62 20.08 6.99 -3.80
C ASP A 62 18.92 7.44 -4.67
N GLU A 63 18.94 7.12 -5.97
CA GLU A 63 17.87 7.48 -6.90
C GLU A 63 16.58 6.74 -6.56
N LEU A 64 16.64 5.45 -6.26
CA LEU A 64 15.47 4.66 -5.88
C LEU A 64 14.87 5.11 -4.55
N GLN A 65 15.72 5.44 -3.57
CA GLN A 65 15.30 5.96 -2.28
C GLN A 65 14.60 7.33 -2.44
N LYS A 66 15.19 8.25 -3.21
CA LYS A 66 14.59 9.57 -3.51
C LYS A 66 13.28 9.44 -4.29
N LEU A 67 13.26 8.62 -5.33
CA LEU A 67 12.06 8.38 -6.13
C LEU A 67 10.92 7.85 -5.27
N SER A 68 11.20 6.83 -4.45
CA SER A 68 10.22 6.25 -3.53
C SER A 68 9.68 7.29 -2.55
N TYR A 69 10.56 8.13 -1.99
CA TYR A 69 10.16 9.21 -1.09
C TYR A 69 9.32 10.29 -1.78
N TYR A 70 9.66 10.70 -3.02
CA TYR A 70 8.87 11.67 -3.77
C TYR A 70 7.50 11.14 -4.16
N LEU A 71 7.38 9.85 -4.52
CA LEU A 71 6.09 9.21 -4.78
C LEU A 71 5.19 9.17 -3.54
N CYS A 72 5.73 9.23 -2.32
CA CYS A 72 4.93 9.37 -1.10
C CYS A 72 4.29 10.76 -0.93
N HIS A 73 4.71 11.77 -1.71
CA HIS A 73 4.16 13.13 -1.66
C HIS A 73 3.12 13.41 -2.76
N THR A 74 2.94 12.51 -3.71
CA THR A 74 2.00 12.68 -4.83
C THR A 74 0.61 12.12 -4.54
N TYR A 75 0.28 11.85 -3.28
CA TYR A 75 -1.01 11.32 -2.89
C TYR A 75 -2.07 12.43 -2.81
N ALA A 76 -3.04 12.39 -3.72
CA ALA A 76 -3.97 13.50 -3.95
C ALA A 76 -4.99 13.71 -2.83
N ARG A 77 -5.23 12.72 -1.95
CA ARG A 77 -6.25 12.82 -0.89
C ARG A 77 -5.79 13.59 0.35
N CYS A 78 -4.49 13.87 0.50
CA CYS A 78 -4.00 14.70 1.60
C CYS A 78 -2.75 15.49 1.23
N SER A 79 -2.58 16.66 1.84
CA SER A 79 -1.38 17.51 1.68
C SER A 79 -0.22 17.09 2.58
N ARG A 80 -0.05 15.78 2.81
CA ARG A 80 0.96 15.21 3.70
C ARG A 80 1.63 14.01 3.04
N SER A 81 2.89 13.77 3.41
CA SER A 81 3.58 12.55 3.00
C SER A 81 2.94 11.32 3.64
N VAL A 82 2.65 10.31 2.82
CA VAL A 82 2.06 9.03 3.25
C VAL A 82 3.13 7.95 3.46
N SER A 83 2.76 6.83 4.09
CA SER A 83 3.74 5.82 4.55
C SER A 83 4.27 4.89 3.48
N ILE A 84 3.61 4.81 2.32
CA ILE A 84 4.00 4.02 1.14
C ILE A 84 3.72 4.86 -0.12
N PRO A 85 4.30 4.53 -1.29
CA PRO A 85 4.16 5.35 -2.47
C PRO A 85 2.69 5.48 -2.91
N ALA A 86 2.31 6.65 -3.42
CA ALA A 86 0.97 6.92 -3.94
C ALA A 86 0.41 5.83 -4.87
N PRO A 87 1.16 5.27 -5.85
CA PRO A 87 0.63 4.20 -6.71
C PRO A 87 0.20 2.94 -5.94
N VAL A 88 0.94 2.57 -4.88
CA VAL A 88 0.59 1.40 -4.05
C VAL A 88 -0.68 1.68 -3.24
N TYR A 89 -0.81 2.89 -2.69
CA TYR A 89 -2.04 3.32 -2.02
C TYR A 89 -3.26 3.32 -2.94
N TYR A 90 -3.10 3.79 -4.17
CA TYR A 90 -4.16 3.78 -5.17
C TYR A 90 -4.58 2.37 -5.56
N ALA A 91 -3.62 1.44 -5.71
CA ALA A 91 -3.93 0.04 -5.94
C ALA A 91 -4.78 -0.56 -4.80
N HIS A 92 -4.47 -0.23 -3.53
CA HIS A 92 -5.29 -0.64 -2.39
C HIS A 92 -6.72 -0.07 -2.46
N LEU A 93 -6.89 1.20 -2.81
CA LEU A 93 -8.22 1.81 -2.96
C LEU A 93 -9.02 1.16 -4.11
N ALA A 94 -8.37 0.90 -5.24
CA ALA A 94 -8.98 0.21 -6.38
C ALA A 94 -9.42 -1.21 -5.99
N ALA A 95 -8.56 -1.98 -5.32
CA ALA A 95 -8.90 -3.32 -4.83
C ALA A 95 -10.05 -3.31 -3.82
N PHE A 96 -10.06 -2.34 -2.90
CA PHE A 96 -11.15 -2.18 -1.94
C PHE A 96 -12.49 -1.88 -2.63
N ARG A 97 -12.49 -1.07 -3.69
CA ARG A 97 -13.71 -0.81 -4.45
C ARG A 97 -14.15 -1.98 -5.30
N ALA A 98 -13.22 -2.71 -5.91
CA ALA A 98 -13.53 -3.96 -6.60
C ALA A 98 -14.21 -4.95 -5.64
N LYS A 99 -13.72 -5.09 -4.41
CA LYS A 99 -14.37 -5.89 -3.35
C LYS A 99 -15.81 -5.42 -3.09
N ASN A 100 -16.06 -4.12 -2.98
CA ASN A 100 -17.41 -3.60 -2.76
C ASN A 100 -18.34 -3.89 -3.96
N HIS A 101 -17.83 -3.82 -5.19
CA HIS A 101 -18.61 -4.20 -6.37
C HIS A 101 -19.01 -5.68 -6.34
N ILE A 102 -18.09 -6.57 -5.96
CA ILE A 102 -18.37 -8.00 -5.80
C ILE A 102 -19.45 -8.22 -4.76
N ILE A 103 -19.32 -7.63 -3.56
CA ILE A 103 -20.32 -7.78 -2.48
C ILE A 103 -21.70 -7.28 -2.91
N SER A 104 -21.77 -6.25 -3.76
CA SER A 104 -23.04 -5.68 -4.21
C SER A 104 -23.75 -6.48 -5.32
N LYS A 105 -23.00 -7.21 -6.14
CA LYS A 105 -23.51 -7.88 -7.36
C LYS A 105 -23.58 -9.40 -7.22
N VAL A 106 -22.70 -9.96 -6.40
CA VAL A 106 -22.74 -11.37 -6.03
C VAL A 106 -23.50 -11.42 -4.71
N ASP A 107 -24.56 -12.22 -4.63
CA ASP A 107 -25.27 -12.48 -3.38
C ASP A 107 -24.36 -13.26 -2.41
N VAL A 108 -23.40 -12.57 -1.81
CA VAL A 108 -22.55 -13.11 -0.73
C VAL A 108 -23.31 -13.07 0.61
N SER A 109 -24.65 -12.97 0.57
CA SER A 109 -25.53 -12.86 1.74
C SER A 109 -26.31 -14.14 2.04
N SER A 110 -25.70 -15.31 1.84
CA SER A 110 -26.28 -16.60 2.24
C SER A 110 -25.26 -17.63 2.76
N SER A 111 -24.23 -17.19 3.50
CA SER A 111 -23.33 -18.14 4.19
C SER A 111 -22.97 -17.74 5.62
N SER A 112 -23.90 -17.06 6.30
CA SER A 112 -23.88 -16.84 7.75
C SER A 112 -24.99 -17.65 8.43
N SER A 113 -25.09 -18.94 8.11
CA SER A 113 -25.91 -19.90 8.87
C SER A 113 -25.23 -21.27 8.82
N ASP A 114 -25.09 -21.86 10.00
CA ASP A 114 -24.53 -23.18 10.27
C ASP A 114 -25.30 -24.32 9.55
N SER A 115 -24.63 -25.47 9.40
CA SER A 115 -25.10 -26.82 9.05
C SER A 115 -25.16 -27.32 7.60
N SER A 116 -24.47 -28.46 7.43
CA SER A 116 -24.67 -29.58 6.50
C SER A 116 -24.12 -29.53 5.06
N ARG A 117 -23.08 -30.36 4.89
CA ARG A 117 -22.62 -31.06 3.68
C ARG A 117 -23.60 -31.00 2.48
N GLY A 118 -23.27 -30.16 1.51
CA GLY A 118 -23.84 -30.16 0.16
C GLY A 118 -22.83 -29.53 -0.79
N SER A 119 -22.66 -30.11 -1.99
CA SER A 119 -21.73 -29.67 -3.03
C SER A 119 -21.80 -28.16 -3.22
N GLY A 120 -20.78 -27.42 -2.75
CA GLY A 120 -20.80 -25.97 -2.69
C GLY A 120 -20.94 -25.37 -4.08
N ASP A 121 -21.97 -24.56 -4.26
CA ASP A 121 -22.21 -23.77 -5.46
C ASP A 121 -21.12 -22.70 -5.53
N ALA A 122 -19.97 -23.07 -6.11
CA ALA A 122 -18.85 -22.18 -6.27
C ALA A 122 -19.24 -21.10 -7.28
N VAL A 123 -19.39 -19.86 -6.81
CA VAL A 123 -19.59 -18.68 -7.67
C VAL A 123 -18.57 -18.73 -8.81
N ALA A 124 -19.06 -18.80 -10.04
CA ALA A 124 -18.21 -18.96 -11.20
C ALA A 124 -17.27 -17.75 -11.35
N THR A 125 -16.01 -18.00 -11.73
CA THR A 125 -15.01 -16.94 -11.95
C THR A 125 -15.50 -15.83 -12.89
N SER A 126 -16.36 -16.18 -13.86
CA SER A 126 -17.01 -15.23 -14.77
C SER A 126 -17.85 -14.17 -14.06
N GLN A 127 -18.58 -14.54 -13.01
CA GLN A 127 -19.42 -13.61 -12.25
C GLN A 127 -18.59 -12.58 -11.48
N TYR A 128 -17.42 -12.98 -10.96
CA TYR A 128 -16.48 -12.04 -10.34
C TYR A 128 -15.90 -11.04 -11.35
N VAL A 129 -15.55 -11.50 -12.54
CA VAL A 129 -15.01 -10.63 -13.62
C VAL A 129 -16.05 -9.60 -14.04
N GLU A 130 -17.31 -10.01 -14.21
CA GLU A 130 -18.41 -9.10 -14.54
C GLU A 130 -18.72 -8.13 -13.39
N ALA A 131 -18.59 -8.59 -12.14
CA ALA A 131 -18.83 -7.74 -10.99
C ALA A 131 -17.84 -6.57 -10.92
N VAL A 132 -16.56 -6.81 -11.19
CA VAL A 132 -15.49 -5.81 -11.13
C VAL A 132 -15.47 -4.88 -12.36
N ARG A 133 -16.14 -5.26 -13.45
CA ARG A 133 -16.18 -4.44 -14.68
C ARG A 133 -16.84 -3.09 -14.42
N VAL A 134 -16.10 -2.02 -14.74
CA VAL A 134 -16.51 -0.62 -14.60
C VAL A 134 -17.07 -0.10 -15.94
N LEU A 135 -17.95 0.90 -15.89
CA LEU A 135 -18.45 1.61 -17.09
C LEU A 135 -17.28 2.21 -17.90
N GLU A 136 -17.39 2.19 -19.22
CA GLU A 136 -16.31 2.65 -20.12
C GLU A 136 -15.87 4.08 -19.86
N GLY A 137 -16.79 4.99 -19.56
CA GLY A 137 -16.49 6.39 -19.23
C GLY A 137 -15.72 6.59 -17.91
N LEU A 138 -15.64 5.56 -17.06
CA LEU A 138 -14.92 5.60 -15.79
C LEU A 138 -13.58 4.85 -15.83
N THR A 139 -13.23 4.23 -16.96
CA THR A 139 -11.99 3.44 -17.09
C THR A 139 -10.72 4.29 -17.03
N GLN A 140 -10.80 5.53 -17.51
CA GLN A 140 -9.69 6.51 -17.52
C GLN A 140 -9.75 7.49 -16.34
N SER A 141 -10.71 7.33 -15.43
CA SER A 141 -10.84 8.21 -14.27
C SER A 141 -10.35 7.50 -13.00
N MET A 142 -9.79 8.29 -12.09
CA MET A 142 -9.45 7.82 -10.75
C MET A 142 -10.72 7.72 -9.88
N TYR A 143 -11.75 7.02 -10.36
CA TYR A 143 -13.04 6.89 -9.68
C TYR A 143 -12.90 6.29 -8.28
N PHE A 144 -11.78 5.63 -8.01
CA PHE A 144 -11.48 4.96 -6.76
C PHE A 144 -10.86 5.84 -5.66
N VAL A 145 -10.42 7.05 -6.02
CA VAL A 145 -9.84 8.02 -5.09
C VAL A 145 -10.93 8.72 -4.28
#